data_AF-A0A3M1LHL7-F1
#
_entry.id   AF-A0A3M1LHL7-F1
#
_cell.length_a   1.000
_cell.length_b   1.000
_cell.length_c   1.000
_cell.angle_alpha   90.00
_cell.angle_beta   90.00
_cell.angle_gamma   90.00
#
_symmetry.space_group_name_H-M   'P 1'
#
loop_
_entity.id
_entity.type
_entity.pdbx_description
1 polymer ?
#
loop_
_entity_poly.entity_id
_entity_poly.type
_entity_poly.pdbx_seq_one_letter_code
_entity_poly.pdbx_strand_id
1 'polypeptide(L)'
;MVPIIFLGPSLSIKKAREAFPFAEYRSPARKGDILRIATRHESNFIGLIDGVFLQDYPPTPIEVYTALSRGVKIIGAASIGAVRAVELEKFGMIGVGKIFRLYKSGKLEDDDEIAVTFTNDYKLQSEALIDIRYTLYHAYKDGIIDYNTRRELIKIAKKIYFPYR
;
A
#
# COMPACT_ATOMS: atom_id res chain seq x y z
N MET A 1 -17.82 3.33 17.39
CA MET A 1 -17.24 4.20 16.33
C MET A 1 -16.74 3.29 15.23
N VAL A 2 -17.08 3.59 13.97
CA VAL A 2 -16.83 2.70 12.81
C VAL A 2 -15.38 2.87 12.32
N PRO A 3 -14.62 1.79 12.05
CA PRO A 3 -13.29 1.91 11.44
C PRO A 3 -13.39 2.47 10.02
N ILE A 4 -12.46 3.37 9.67
CA ILE A 4 -12.34 3.89 8.30
C ILE A 4 -11.16 3.20 7.63
N ILE A 5 -11.37 2.61 6.45
CA ILE A 5 -10.33 1.87 5.71
C ILE A 5 -10.15 2.51 4.34
N PHE A 6 -8.93 2.95 4.04
CA PHE A 6 -8.53 3.48 2.74
C PHE A 6 -7.97 2.35 1.86
N LEU A 7 -8.61 2.10 0.72
CA LEU A 7 -8.20 1.09 -0.26
C LEU A 7 -8.57 1.49 -1.69
N GLY A 8 -8.03 0.79 -2.67
CA GLY A 8 -8.41 0.88 -4.08
C GLY A 8 -7.85 -0.28 -4.88
N PRO A 9 -6.72 -0.10 -5.61
CA PRO A 9 -6.22 -1.10 -6.53
C PRO A 9 -5.72 -2.39 -5.84
N SER A 10 -5.19 -2.30 -4.60
CA SER A 10 -4.62 -3.48 -3.93
C SER A 10 -5.68 -4.49 -3.47
N LEU A 11 -6.92 -4.07 -3.26
CA LEU A 11 -8.02 -4.93 -2.84
C LEU A 11 -9.35 -4.34 -3.29
N SER A 12 -10.22 -5.12 -3.93
CA SER A 12 -11.52 -4.59 -4.33
C SER A 12 -12.44 -4.34 -3.13
N ILE A 13 -13.22 -3.26 -3.18
CA ILE A 13 -14.21 -2.91 -2.14
C ILE A 13 -15.20 -4.06 -1.91
N LYS A 14 -15.58 -4.79 -2.96
CA LYS A 14 -16.46 -5.97 -2.85
C LYS A 14 -15.85 -7.03 -1.91
N LYS A 15 -14.61 -7.45 -2.18
CA LYS A 15 -13.91 -8.45 -1.35
C LYS A 15 -13.67 -7.93 0.07
N ALA A 16 -13.34 -6.65 0.22
CA ALA A 16 -13.15 -6.03 1.53
C ALA A 16 -14.44 -6.08 2.37
N ARG A 17 -15.59 -5.71 1.79
CA ARG A 17 -16.90 -5.77 2.45
C ARG A 17 -17.33 -7.19 2.82
N GLU A 18 -17.04 -8.17 1.96
CA GLU A 18 -17.30 -9.58 2.26
C GLU A 18 -16.51 -10.05 3.50
N ALA A 19 -15.25 -9.65 3.62
CA ALA A 19 -14.40 -10.02 4.74
C ALA A 19 -14.69 -9.22 6.03
N PHE A 20 -15.01 -7.93 5.90
CA PHE A 20 -15.26 -7.04 7.03
C PHE A 20 -16.36 -6.01 6.69
N PRO A 21 -17.64 -6.31 6.96
CA PRO A 21 -18.76 -5.48 6.53
C PRO A 21 -18.97 -4.22 7.38
N PHE A 22 -18.34 -4.15 8.56
CA PHE A 22 -18.59 -3.11 9.57
C PHE A 22 -17.66 -1.88 9.46
N ALA A 23 -16.91 -1.73 8.36
CA ALA A 23 -16.03 -0.60 8.11
C ALA A 23 -16.61 0.37 7.08
N GLU A 24 -16.25 1.64 7.23
CA GLU A 24 -16.40 2.64 6.18
C GLU A 24 -15.21 2.57 5.24
N TYR A 25 -15.46 2.15 4.00
CA TYR A 25 -14.44 2.05 2.96
C TYR A 25 -14.36 3.33 2.15
N ARG A 26 -13.18 3.96 2.16
CA ARG A 26 -12.87 5.17 1.40
C ARG A 26 -11.90 4.85 0.25
N SER A 27 -11.85 5.74 -0.73
CA SER A 27 -10.86 5.73 -1.81
C SER A 27 -9.43 5.63 -1.29
N PRO A 28 -8.42 5.36 -2.14
CA PRO A 28 -7.02 5.51 -1.73
C PRO A 28 -6.79 6.86 -1.04
N ALA A 29 -6.07 6.84 0.08
CA ALA A 29 -5.85 8.00 0.92
C ALA A 29 -5.05 9.08 0.20
N ARG A 30 -5.42 10.34 0.43
CA ARG A 30 -4.70 11.53 -0.03
C ARG A 30 -4.17 12.32 1.16
N LYS A 31 -3.21 13.20 0.90
CA LYS A 31 -2.67 14.13 1.89
C LYS A 31 -3.81 14.86 2.61
N GLY A 32 -3.76 14.83 3.94
CA GLY A 32 -4.74 15.47 4.81
C GLY A 32 -5.99 14.65 5.13
N ASP A 33 -6.25 13.52 4.46
CA ASP A 33 -7.39 12.65 4.79
C ASP A 33 -7.30 12.11 6.22
N ILE A 34 -6.12 11.63 6.61
CA ILE A 34 -5.88 11.05 7.94
C ILE A 34 -5.95 12.13 9.01
N LEU A 35 -5.38 13.31 8.73
CA LEU A 35 -5.43 14.45 9.65
C LEU A 35 -6.86 14.97 9.84
N ARG A 36 -7.68 14.98 8.78
CA ARG A 36 -9.09 15.39 8.85
C ARG A 36 -9.88 14.47 9.78
N ILE A 37 -9.73 13.15 9.61
CA ILE A 37 -10.38 12.14 10.49
C ILE A 37 -10.01 12.40 11.94
N ALA A 38 -8.72 12.57 12.23
CA ALA A 38 -8.22 12.79 13.58
C ALA A 38 -8.64 14.14 14.18
N THR A 39 -8.82 15.18 13.36
CA THR A 39 -9.24 16.52 13.82
C THR A 39 -10.74 16.59 14.07
N ARG A 40 -11.53 15.89 13.26
CA ARG A 40 -12.99 15.86 13.37
C ARG A 40 -13.52 14.75 14.28
N HIS A 41 -12.62 13.94 14.85
CA HIS A 41 -12.98 12.76 15.64
C HIS A 41 -13.95 11.81 14.91
N GLU A 42 -13.79 11.69 13.58
CA GLU A 42 -14.66 10.84 12.74
C GLU A 42 -14.47 9.35 13.07
N SER A 43 -13.24 8.93 13.35
CA SER A 43 -12.91 7.58 13.77
C SER A 43 -11.65 7.50 14.63
N ASN A 44 -11.63 6.55 15.55
CA ASN A 44 -10.46 6.18 16.35
C ASN A 44 -9.68 5.01 15.74
N PHE A 45 -10.14 4.45 14.62
CA PHE A 45 -9.54 3.29 13.96
C PHE A 45 -9.42 3.56 12.46
N ILE A 46 -8.18 3.58 11.96
CA ILE A 46 -7.89 3.76 10.55
C ILE A 46 -7.13 2.53 10.02
N GLY A 47 -7.64 1.94 8.95
CA GLY A 47 -6.87 1.02 8.09
C GLY A 47 -6.32 1.80 6.90
N LEU A 48 -5.00 1.78 6.71
CA LEU A 48 -4.35 2.38 5.55
C LEU A 48 -3.80 1.26 4.67
N ILE A 49 -4.44 1.04 3.52
CA ILE A 49 -3.97 0.10 2.51
C ILE A 49 -3.34 0.89 1.36
N ASP A 50 -4.19 1.58 0.60
CA ASP A 50 -3.79 2.32 -0.59
C ASP A 50 -3.77 3.82 -0.35
N GLY A 51 -2.83 4.50 -1.00
CA GLY A 51 -2.80 5.95 -1.16
C GLY A 51 -2.60 6.31 -2.62
N VAL A 52 -2.95 7.55 -2.95
CA VAL A 52 -2.65 8.10 -4.26
C VAL A 52 -1.15 8.39 -4.39
N PHE A 53 -0.62 8.14 -5.58
CA PHE A 53 0.74 8.47 -5.96
C PHE A 53 0.70 9.07 -7.37
N LEU A 54 1.57 10.05 -7.67
CA LEU A 54 1.59 10.90 -8.87
C LEU A 54 0.35 11.78 -9.12
N GLN A 55 -0.87 11.23 -9.03
CA GLN A 55 -2.11 11.96 -9.28
C GLN A 55 -2.37 13.04 -8.23
N ASP A 56 -1.89 12.79 -7.02
CA ASP A 56 -1.91 13.69 -5.87
C ASP A 56 -0.89 13.16 -4.85
N TYR A 57 -0.76 13.82 -3.70
CA TYR A 57 0.19 13.47 -2.67
C TYR A 57 -0.39 12.41 -1.71
N PRO A 58 0.36 11.35 -1.39
CA PRO A 58 -0.05 10.41 -0.36
C PRO A 58 -0.04 11.06 1.03
N PRO A 59 -0.71 10.44 2.03
CA PRO A 59 -0.55 10.81 3.42
C PRO A 59 0.91 10.92 3.84
N THR A 60 1.32 12.07 4.38
CA THR A 60 2.70 12.27 4.84
C THR A 60 3.00 11.51 6.15
N PRO A 61 4.26 11.25 6.51
CA PRO A 61 4.56 10.62 7.79
C PRO A 61 4.09 11.47 8.99
N ILE A 62 4.20 12.80 8.86
CA ILE A 62 3.83 13.76 9.90
C ILE A 62 2.32 13.79 10.15
N GLU A 63 1.47 13.69 9.12
CA GLU A 63 0.02 13.65 9.35
C GLU A 63 -0.41 12.37 10.07
N VAL A 64 0.20 11.23 9.71
CA VAL A 64 -0.09 9.94 10.33
C VAL A 64 0.41 9.95 11.79
N TYR A 65 1.62 10.46 12.03
CA TYR A 65 2.14 10.70 13.38
C TYR A 65 1.21 11.58 14.22
N THR A 66 0.69 12.65 13.64
CA THR A 66 -0.23 13.58 14.32
C THR A 66 -1.52 12.86 14.73
N ALA A 67 -2.06 12.00 13.87
CA ALA A 67 -3.23 11.20 14.19
C ALA A 67 -2.95 10.17 15.30
N LEU A 68 -1.80 9.49 15.25
CA LEU A 68 -1.37 8.55 16.30
C LEU A 68 -1.22 9.27 17.66
N SER A 69 -0.61 10.45 17.67
CA SER A 69 -0.43 11.28 18.86
C SER A 69 -1.76 11.75 19.49
N ARG A 70 -2.84 11.74 18.72
CA ARG A 70 -4.21 12.03 19.17
C ARG A 70 -4.99 10.79 19.61
N GLY A 71 -4.33 9.64 19.71
CA GLY A 71 -4.92 8.38 20.16
C GLY A 71 -5.65 7.58 19.07
N VAL A 72 -5.54 7.98 17.79
CA VAL A 72 -6.09 7.19 16.69
C VAL A 72 -5.22 5.95 16.49
N LYS A 73 -5.84 4.76 16.47
CA LYS A 73 -5.16 3.51 16.15
C LYS A 73 -5.10 3.34 14.64
N ILE A 74 -3.90 3.24 14.09
CA ILE A 74 -3.69 3.12 12.65
C ILE A 74 -2.97 1.82 12.33
N ILE A 75 -3.56 1.02 11.43
CA ILE A 75 -2.99 -0.22 10.91
C ILE A 75 -2.63 0.00 9.44
N GLY A 76 -1.39 -0.27 9.07
CA GLY A 76 -0.89 -0.14 7.70
C GLY A 76 -0.54 -1.50 7.09
N ALA A 77 -0.94 -1.72 5.83
CA ALA A 77 -0.61 -2.93 5.07
C ALA A 77 -0.58 -2.65 3.58
N ALA A 78 0.16 -3.45 2.80
CA ALA A 78 0.35 -3.26 1.35
C ALA A 78 0.77 -1.82 0.96
N SER A 79 0.95 -1.54 -0.34
CA SER A 79 1.11 -0.19 -0.92
C SER A 79 1.73 0.89 0.03
N ILE A 80 1.15 2.09 0.11
CA ILE A 80 1.63 3.17 0.96
C ILE A 80 1.47 2.86 2.46
N GLY A 81 0.48 2.05 2.81
CA GLY A 81 0.18 1.72 4.20
C GLY A 81 1.32 0.99 4.89
N ALA A 82 1.95 0.06 4.18
CA ALA A 82 3.13 -0.66 4.63
C ALA A 82 4.32 0.28 4.84
N VAL A 83 4.57 1.20 3.90
CA VAL A 83 5.68 2.16 4.00
C VAL A 83 5.50 3.09 5.19
N ARG A 84 4.32 3.69 5.35
CA ARG A 84 3.98 4.53 6.51
C ARG A 84 4.12 3.75 7.82
N ALA A 85 3.70 2.48 7.84
CA ALA A 85 3.86 1.64 9.02
C ALA A 85 5.33 1.38 9.37
N VAL A 86 6.22 1.17 8.39
CA VAL A 86 7.66 1.03 8.67
C VAL A 86 8.23 2.31 9.29
N GLU A 87 7.86 3.48 8.75
CA GLU A 87 8.36 4.76 9.23
C GLU A 87 7.85 5.12 10.64
N LEU A 88 6.63 4.66 10.98
CA LEU A 88 5.89 5.13 12.16
C LEU A 88 5.61 4.04 13.21
N GLU A 89 6.12 2.84 13.03
CA GLU A 89 5.98 1.75 14.01
C GLU A 89 6.47 2.16 15.40
N LYS A 90 7.63 2.84 15.46
CA LYS A 90 8.18 3.37 16.72
C LYS A 90 7.30 4.42 17.41
N PHE A 91 6.30 4.94 16.70
CA PHE A 91 5.30 5.89 17.22
C PHE A 91 3.92 5.26 17.40
N GLY A 92 3.81 3.93 17.31
CA GLY A 92 2.59 3.18 17.60
C GLY A 92 1.74 2.80 16.39
N MET A 93 2.18 3.08 15.16
CA MET A 93 1.51 2.53 13.97
C MET A 93 1.72 1.02 13.90
N ILE A 94 0.68 0.26 13.55
CA ILE A 94 0.77 -1.20 13.47
C ILE A 94 0.95 -1.61 12.01
N GLY A 95 2.09 -2.17 11.66
CA GLY A 95 2.35 -2.72 10.33
C GLY A 95 1.98 -4.20 10.21
N VAL A 96 1.29 -4.59 9.14
CA VAL A 96 0.90 -5.98 8.90
C VAL A 96 1.15 -6.43 7.46
N GLY A 97 1.28 -7.75 7.29
CA GLY A 97 1.41 -8.37 5.97
C GLY A 97 2.85 -8.49 5.45
N LYS A 98 2.99 -9.09 4.26
CA LYS A 98 4.28 -9.42 3.65
C LYS A 98 5.04 -8.16 3.20
N ILE A 99 4.35 -7.22 2.55
CA ILE A 99 4.96 -5.98 2.04
C ILE A 99 5.59 -5.16 3.16
N PHE A 100 4.86 -4.94 4.27
CA PHE A 100 5.41 -4.31 5.47
C PHE A 100 6.69 -5.00 5.97
N ARG A 101 6.69 -6.34 6.10
CA ARG A 101 7.87 -7.09 6.55
C ARG A 101 9.04 -6.96 5.58
N LEU A 102 8.79 -6.92 4.27
CA LEU A 102 9.83 -6.79 3.26
C LEU A 102 10.51 -5.42 3.38
N TYR A 103 9.74 -4.33 3.44
CA TYR A 103 10.28 -2.99 3.69
C TYR A 103 10.99 -2.88 5.05
N LYS A 104 10.37 -3.39 6.13
CA LYS A 104 10.98 -3.38 7.47
C LYS A 104 12.34 -4.09 7.51
N SER A 105 12.51 -5.13 6.70
CA SER A 105 13.77 -5.88 6.59
C SER A 105 14.79 -5.30 5.60
N GLY A 106 14.47 -4.20 4.91
CA GLY A 106 15.32 -3.63 3.84
C GLY A 106 15.37 -4.48 2.57
N LYS A 107 14.46 -5.45 2.40
CA LYS A 107 14.37 -6.26 1.17
C LYS A 107 13.67 -5.51 0.03
N LEU A 108 12.88 -4.51 0.37
CA LEU A 108 12.34 -3.50 -0.53
C LEU A 108 12.69 -2.14 0.06
N GLU A 109 13.10 -1.21 -0.78
CA GLU A 109 13.53 0.13 -0.36
C GLU A 109 13.03 1.19 -1.35
N ASP A 110 12.97 0.85 -2.64
CA ASP A 110 12.53 1.77 -3.70
C ASP A 110 11.00 1.97 -3.70
N ASP A 111 10.57 3.18 -4.06
CA ASP A 111 9.14 3.55 -4.20
C ASP A 111 8.48 2.80 -5.37
N ASP A 112 9.24 2.48 -6.42
CA ASP A 112 8.73 1.79 -7.62
C ASP A 112 8.31 0.33 -7.35
N GLU A 113 8.68 -0.22 -6.19
CA GLU A 113 8.27 -1.55 -5.76
C GLU A 113 6.76 -1.63 -5.53
N ILE A 114 6.12 -0.52 -5.17
CA ILE A 114 4.67 -0.43 -4.92
C ILE A 114 3.95 0.60 -5.80
N ALA A 115 4.68 1.45 -6.52
CA ALA A 115 4.09 2.49 -7.33
C ALA A 115 3.37 1.92 -8.56
N VAL A 116 2.14 2.38 -8.77
CA VAL A 116 1.26 2.02 -9.87
C VAL A 116 0.47 3.24 -10.34
N THR A 117 0.00 3.22 -11.58
CA THR A 117 -1.04 4.12 -12.06
C THR A 117 -2.37 3.39 -12.13
N PHE A 118 -3.47 4.12 -11.92
CA PHE A 118 -4.80 3.57 -11.99
C PHE A 118 -5.82 4.62 -12.46
N THR A 119 -6.91 4.15 -13.06
CA THR A 119 -8.04 4.99 -13.47
C THR A 119 -8.86 5.49 -12.27
N ASN A 120 -9.78 6.43 -12.49
CA ASN A 120 -10.65 6.95 -11.41
C ASN A 120 -11.52 5.87 -10.73
N ASP A 121 -11.78 4.73 -11.40
CA ASP A 121 -12.45 3.55 -10.84
C ASP A 121 -11.48 2.52 -10.23
N TYR A 122 -10.25 2.93 -9.94
CA TYR A 122 -9.18 2.16 -9.30
C TYR A 122 -8.74 0.91 -10.06
N LYS A 123 -8.92 0.88 -11.39
CA LYS A 123 -8.34 -0.17 -12.23
C LYS A 123 -6.88 0.16 -12.51
N LEU A 124 -6.02 -0.80 -12.21
CA LEU A 124 -4.59 -0.70 -12.52
C LEU A 124 -4.37 -0.46 -14.01
N GLN A 125 -3.47 0.48 -14.31
CA GLN A 125 -2.96 0.78 -15.65
C GLN A 125 -1.48 0.43 -15.80
N SER A 126 -0.84 0.08 -14.69
CA SER A 126 0.52 -0.42 -14.63
C SER A 126 0.68 -1.42 -13.49
N GLU A 127 1.79 -2.17 -13.50
CA GLU A 127 2.10 -3.20 -12.52
C GLU A 127 3.14 -2.74 -11.51
N ALA A 128 2.98 -3.13 -10.23
CA ALA A 128 3.98 -2.90 -9.19
C ALA A 128 5.17 -3.85 -9.39
N LEU A 129 6.40 -3.41 -9.09
CA LEU A 129 7.59 -4.26 -9.31
C LEU A 129 7.53 -5.49 -8.41
N ILE A 130 6.99 -5.34 -7.20
CA ILE A 130 6.84 -6.45 -6.26
C ILE A 130 5.90 -7.54 -6.80
N ASP A 131 4.85 -7.16 -7.52
CA ASP A 131 3.91 -8.11 -8.11
C ASP A 131 4.54 -8.87 -9.29
N ILE A 132 5.34 -8.18 -10.10
CA ILE A 132 6.17 -8.81 -11.14
C ILE A 132 7.19 -9.78 -10.52
N ARG A 133 7.92 -9.34 -9.49
CA ARG A 133 8.89 -10.18 -8.77
C ARG A 133 8.23 -11.43 -8.19
N TYR A 134 7.04 -11.28 -7.62
CA TYR A 134 6.27 -12.37 -7.02
C TYR A 134 5.78 -13.35 -8.08
N THR A 135 5.24 -12.85 -9.20
CA THR A 135 4.79 -13.67 -10.33
C THR A 135 5.95 -14.46 -10.92
N LEU A 136 7.09 -13.81 -11.19
CA LEU A 136 8.27 -14.48 -11.73
C LEU A 136 8.92 -15.45 -10.73
N TYR A 137 8.79 -15.22 -9.44
CA TYR A 137 9.22 -16.18 -8.42
C TYR A 137 8.44 -17.49 -8.51
N HIS A 138 7.11 -17.42 -8.67
CA HIS A 138 6.26 -18.59 -8.84
C HIS A 138 6.53 -19.30 -10.16
N ALA A 139 6.62 -18.57 -11.27
CA ALA A 139 6.96 -19.17 -12.56
C ALA A 139 8.30 -19.93 -12.53
N TYR A 140 9.30 -19.40 -11.81
CA TYR A 140 10.57 -20.09 -11.60
C TYR A 140 10.42 -21.34 -10.71
N LYS A 141 9.67 -21.22 -9.60
CA LYS A 141 9.39 -22.32 -8.67
C LYS A 141 8.66 -23.48 -9.35
N ASP A 142 7.78 -23.16 -10.28
CA ASP A 142 6.98 -24.12 -11.04
C ASP A 142 7.71 -24.65 -12.29
N GLY A 143 8.95 -24.23 -12.54
CA GLY A 143 9.79 -24.69 -13.65
C GLY A 143 9.40 -24.13 -15.03
N ILE A 144 8.53 -23.12 -15.09
CA ILE A 144 8.10 -22.46 -16.34
C ILE A 144 9.24 -21.63 -16.95
N ILE A 145 10.06 -21.02 -16.09
CA ILE A 145 11.24 -20.23 -16.49
C ILE A 145 12.45 -20.63 -15.65
N ASP A 146 13.65 -20.46 -16.19
CA ASP A 146 14.88 -20.68 -15.43
C ASP A 146 15.28 -19.44 -14.59
N TYR A 147 16.35 -19.60 -13.81
CA TYR A 147 16.88 -18.53 -12.96
C TYR A 147 17.37 -17.31 -13.75
N ASN A 148 18.00 -17.52 -14.90
CA ASN A 148 18.55 -16.45 -15.73
C ASN A 148 17.42 -15.66 -16.39
N THR A 149 16.42 -16.32 -16.96
CA THR A 149 15.20 -15.71 -17.50
C THR A 149 14.51 -14.86 -16.44
N ARG A 150 14.31 -15.40 -15.22
CA ARG A 150 13.73 -14.64 -14.11
C ARG A 150 14.52 -13.37 -13.80
N ARG A 151 15.85 -13.46 -13.72
CA ARG A 151 16.71 -12.30 -13.42
C ARG A 151 16.65 -11.25 -14.50
N GLU A 152 16.70 -11.65 -15.77
CA GLU A 152 16.66 -10.69 -16.89
C GLU A 152 15.29 -10.01 -17.01
N LEU A 153 14.19 -10.74 -16.82
CA LEU A 153 12.85 -10.15 -16.81
C LEU A 153 12.67 -9.12 -15.68
N ILE A 154 13.19 -9.39 -14.48
CA ILE A 154 13.19 -8.41 -13.37
C ILE A 154 14.01 -7.17 -13.73
N LYS A 155 15.18 -7.33 -14.36
CA LYS A 155 16.02 -6.20 -14.79
C LYS A 155 15.31 -5.36 -15.86
N ILE A 156 14.63 -5.99 -16.81
CA ILE A 156 13.85 -5.30 -17.84
C ILE A 156 12.70 -4.52 -17.19
N ALA A 157 11.92 -5.18 -16.32
CA ALA A 157 10.83 -4.54 -15.60
C ALA A 157 11.29 -3.33 -14.77
N LYS A 158 12.45 -3.42 -14.11
CA LYS A 158 13.03 -2.31 -13.33
C LYS A 158 13.52 -1.13 -14.20
N LYS A 159 13.82 -1.36 -15.48
CA LYS A 159 14.20 -0.29 -16.42
C LYS A 159 12.99 0.45 -17.00
N ILE A 160 11.80 -0.15 -16.95
CA ILE A 160 10.57 0.48 -17.42
C ILE A 160 10.06 1.40 -16.32
N TYR A 161 9.87 2.68 -16.65
CA TYR A 161 9.30 3.64 -15.71
C TYR A 161 7.90 3.17 -15.28
N PHE A 162 7.64 3.11 -13.97
CA PHE A 162 6.50 2.40 -13.39
C PHE A 162 5.10 2.78 -13.95
N PRO A 163 4.82 3.99 -14.47
CA PRO A 163 3.55 4.28 -15.14
C PRO A 163 3.33 3.55 -16.47
N TYR A 164 4.40 3.01 -17.07
CA TYR A 164 4.41 2.35 -18.37
C TYR A 164 4.77 0.85 -18.28
N ARG A 165 4.83 0.31 -17.07
CA ARG A 165 5.23 -1.07 -16.79
C ARG A 165 4.02 -1.97 -16.71
#